data_AF-A0A7S2LYP2-F1
#
_entry.id   AF-A0A7S2LYP2-F1
#
_cell.length_a   1.000
_cell.length_b   1.000
_cell.length_c   1.000
_cell.angle_alpha   90.00
_cell.angle_beta   90.00
_cell.angle_gamma   90.00
#
_symmetry.space_group_name_H-M   'P 1'
#
loop_
_entity.id
_entity.type
_entity.pdbx_description
1 polymer ?
#
loop_
_entity_poly.entity_id
_entity_poly.type
_entity_poly.pdbx_seq_one_letter_code
_entity_poly.pdbx_strand_id
1 'polypeptide(L)'
;AGAALPFGSKPDHFARSGGRTRRAAMGCCCAQGQRDAGAGAEMLCIMPTCSPLLPLSYAIPVWAVPPAGPRTTLKGRQLILNMDINKTVIMTDSVSGKTPEIVVNEEIAACAWGYEVDGAWQLAYDEPACLKPQRAGEARRLESFAEYVMRRHPGGTNKAQRARIKASFTQPGQPGAKLAPVAEQMLASLKRPDGGEVQLIPAFFHLLLYLKKERRSFTLCFRTFGQDLSDVARELTDFCEGRHPMNPGVRMDGSDGDPDYRLRMEPDRCGTFHREEGKLNLIMGTVLQPPEDELPQVDFEGLEFFRRIPDTRIFSGFSQVRDYLSTRCSQCGTLGLRDFFPYWKAKGMTSEGGKVFMFDKSKGCAEHALFFDDNLKYEDFYIAQPINVAEPHRRHLALSLLQSHMCKAEPLEAIRDPQYFVKHVLRLEEGFNKSCAARERLRRLLVAAAITGKWRCAAQKISSYDPWRTLRKSACTSQHKGLAEIEEEELRAF
;
A
#
# COMPACT_ATOMS: atom_id res chain seq x y z
N ALA A 1 8.49 59.10 9.53
CA ALA A 1 9.75 58.47 9.95
C ALA A 1 9.66 56.98 9.65
N GLY A 2 10.41 56.37 8.75
CA GLY A 2 11.42 56.81 7.80
C GLY A 2 11.71 55.59 6.92
N ALA A 3 11.64 55.77 5.61
CA ALA A 3 12.01 54.77 4.61
C ALA A 3 13.53 54.79 4.38
N ALA A 4 14.11 53.64 3.98
CA ALA A 4 15.39 53.63 3.27
C ALA A 4 15.58 52.31 2.46
N LEU A 5 15.53 52.46 1.13
CA LEU A 5 16.34 51.71 0.18
C LEU A 5 17.82 52.18 0.27
N PRO A 6 18.78 51.48 -0.36
CA PRO A 6 19.30 51.97 -1.66
C PRO A 6 19.52 50.85 -2.70
N PHE A 7 19.23 51.08 -3.99
CA PHE A 7 20.16 51.49 -5.09
C PHE A 7 21.42 50.61 -5.19
N GLY A 8 21.84 50.02 -6.32
CA GLY A 8 21.49 50.17 -7.74
C GLY A 8 22.79 50.09 -8.57
N SER A 9 22.83 49.35 -9.69
CA SER A 9 23.62 49.67 -10.91
C SER A 9 23.64 48.51 -11.94
N LYS A 10 23.21 48.84 -13.16
CA LYS A 10 23.65 48.30 -14.46
C LYS A 10 24.77 49.24 -14.98
N PRO A 11 25.67 48.90 -15.95
CA PRO A 11 25.27 48.50 -17.32
C PRO A 11 26.22 47.60 -18.14
N ASP A 12 25.66 47.11 -19.26
CA ASP A 12 26.16 46.87 -20.63
C ASP A 12 27.65 46.57 -20.91
N HIS A 13 27.90 45.54 -21.75
CA HIS A 13 28.23 45.66 -23.20
C HIS A 13 29.11 44.50 -23.74
N PHE A 14 28.82 44.09 -24.99
CA PHE A 14 29.69 43.49 -26.03
C PHE A 14 30.42 42.15 -25.70
N ALA A 15 30.74 41.23 -26.61
CA ALA A 15 30.38 40.89 -27.98
C ALA A 15 31.18 39.62 -28.35
N ARG A 16 30.63 38.84 -29.28
CA ARG A 16 31.33 38.16 -30.39
C ARG A 16 32.45 37.13 -30.09
N SER A 17 32.17 35.93 -30.60
CA SER A 17 32.87 35.26 -31.72
C SER A 17 33.86 34.12 -31.44
N GLY A 18 33.75 33.12 -32.32
CA GLY A 18 34.79 32.15 -32.69
C GLY A 18 34.84 30.93 -31.77
N GLY A 19 34.64 29.68 -32.21
CA GLY A 19 34.84 29.10 -33.53
C GLY A 19 35.96 28.04 -33.46
N ARG A 20 35.70 26.89 -34.12
CA ARG A 20 36.59 25.74 -34.41
C ARG A 20 36.61 24.63 -33.35
N THR A 21 36.04 23.45 -33.60
CA THR A 21 36.40 22.34 -34.53
C THR A 21 37.69 21.58 -34.19
N ARG A 22 37.53 20.28 -33.87
CA ARG A 22 38.30 19.07 -34.27
C ARG A 22 37.80 17.90 -33.39
N ARG A 23 37.05 16.90 -33.89
CA ARG A 23 37.48 15.65 -34.57
C ARG A 23 38.80 15.07 -34.04
N ALA A 24 38.77 13.90 -33.38
CA ALA A 24 39.01 12.58 -34.00
C ALA A 24 39.48 11.49 -33.00
N ALA A 25 39.26 10.22 -33.41
CA ALA A 25 39.89 8.94 -32.99
C ALA A 25 39.42 8.35 -31.64
N MET A 26 38.70 7.22 -31.56
CA MET A 26 38.96 5.83 -32.03
C MET A 26 40.33 5.28 -31.61
N GLY A 27 40.31 4.27 -30.74
CA GLY A 27 41.46 3.47 -30.34
C GLY A 27 41.03 2.22 -29.56
N CYS A 28 40.93 1.11 -30.27
CA CYS A 28 40.74 -0.24 -29.78
C CYS A 28 42.11 -0.85 -29.40
N CYS A 29 42.21 -1.67 -28.35
CA CYS A 29 43.18 -2.75 -28.26
C CYS A 29 42.80 -3.79 -27.18
N CYS A 30 42.80 -5.05 -27.61
CA CYS A 30 42.79 -6.27 -26.79
C CYS A 30 44.21 -6.60 -26.28
N ALA A 31 44.33 -7.33 -25.17
CA ALA A 31 45.29 -8.46 -25.02
C ALA A 31 45.20 -9.18 -23.64
N GLN A 32 44.76 -10.44 -23.70
CA GLN A 32 45.30 -11.70 -23.12
C GLN A 32 46.22 -11.76 -21.87
N GLY A 33 45.98 -12.83 -21.08
CA GLY A 33 46.93 -13.56 -20.20
C GLY A 33 46.20 -14.33 -19.08
N GLN A 34 45.71 -15.57 -19.26
CA GLN A 34 46.33 -16.91 -19.09
C GLN A 34 46.97 -17.26 -17.72
N ARG A 35 46.42 -18.36 -17.12
CA ARG A 35 46.98 -19.38 -16.17
C ARG A 35 47.23 -18.91 -14.71
N ASP A 36 47.02 -19.68 -13.63
CA ASP A 36 47.35 -21.09 -13.36
C ASP A 36 46.43 -21.77 -12.32
N ALA A 37 46.50 -23.09 -12.29
CA ALA A 37 45.86 -24.02 -11.37
C ALA A 37 46.64 -24.20 -10.06
N GLY A 38 45.97 -24.64 -8.99
CA GLY A 38 46.62 -25.08 -7.75
C GLY A 38 45.64 -25.69 -6.74
N ALA A 39 45.80 -26.99 -6.50
CA ALA A 39 45.03 -27.82 -5.59
C ALA A 39 45.32 -27.56 -4.10
N GLY A 40 44.43 -27.99 -3.21
CA GLY A 40 44.70 -28.06 -1.77
C GLY A 40 43.45 -28.35 -0.93
N ALA A 41 43.08 -29.63 -0.83
CA ALA A 41 42.14 -30.11 0.16
C ALA A 41 42.88 -30.31 1.49
N GLU A 42 42.42 -29.69 2.57
CA GLU A 42 42.72 -30.15 3.93
C GLU A 42 41.44 -30.20 4.76
N MET A 43 41.18 -31.41 5.24
CA MET A 43 40.09 -31.83 6.09
C MET A 43 40.62 -31.79 7.52
N LEU A 44 40.13 -30.86 8.34
CA LEU A 44 40.35 -30.88 9.79
C LEU A 44 39.01 -30.94 10.52
N CYS A 45 38.73 -32.12 11.09
CA CYS A 45 37.71 -32.32 12.10
C CYS A 45 38.20 -31.75 13.43
N ILE A 46 37.45 -30.82 14.02
CA ILE A 46 37.54 -30.50 15.46
C ILE A 46 36.10 -30.46 16.02
N MET A 47 35.86 -31.36 16.97
CA MET A 47 34.64 -31.48 17.80
C MET A 47 34.56 -30.35 18.85
N PRO A 48 33.38 -30.08 19.44
CA PRO A 48 32.99 -28.75 19.89
C PRO A 48 33.37 -28.45 21.35
N THR A 49 33.77 -27.21 21.63
CA THR A 49 33.87 -26.68 22.99
C THR A 49 32.78 -25.64 23.23
N CYS A 50 31.98 -25.86 24.27
CA CYS A 50 30.99 -24.95 24.81
C CYS A 50 31.55 -23.55 25.09
N SER A 51 30.77 -22.52 24.74
CA SER A 51 30.87 -21.17 25.29
C SER A 51 29.52 -20.44 25.15
N PRO A 52 29.29 -19.39 25.98
CA PRO A 52 27.98 -19.09 26.54
C PRO A 52 27.13 -18.14 25.68
N LEU A 53 25.85 -18.11 26.05
CA LEU A 53 24.74 -17.33 25.51
C LEU A 53 25.12 -15.87 25.16
N LEU A 54 25.03 -15.53 23.88
CA LEU A 54 24.93 -14.17 23.35
C LEU A 54 23.47 -13.86 22.99
N PRO A 55 23.03 -12.59 23.10
CA PRO A 55 21.65 -12.19 22.85
C PRO A 55 21.31 -12.35 21.36
N LEU A 56 20.06 -12.73 21.05
CA LEU A 56 19.54 -12.82 19.68
C LEU A 56 19.69 -11.46 18.96
N SER A 57 20.80 -11.27 18.25
CA SER A 57 20.86 -10.34 17.14
C SER A 57 19.97 -10.91 16.03
N TYR A 58 18.96 -10.16 15.60
CA TYR A 58 18.24 -10.42 14.35
C TYR A 58 19.22 -10.23 13.18
N ALA A 59 20.09 -11.23 12.95
CA ALA A 59 20.83 -11.36 11.72
C ALA A 59 19.84 -11.82 10.65
N ILE A 60 19.36 -10.85 9.85
CA ILE A 60 18.62 -11.11 8.62
C ILE A 60 19.50 -12.07 7.80
N PRO A 61 19.02 -13.27 7.40
CA PRO A 61 19.80 -14.12 6.52
C PRO A 61 20.09 -13.31 5.26
N VAL A 62 21.36 -13.16 4.90
CA VAL A 62 21.76 -12.53 3.64
C VAL A 62 21.06 -13.29 2.51
N TRP A 63 20.05 -12.68 1.91
CA TRP A 63 19.29 -13.27 0.81
C TRP A 63 20.22 -13.33 -0.40
N ALA A 64 20.92 -14.45 -0.57
CA ALA A 64 21.66 -14.72 -1.79
C ALA A 64 20.64 -14.89 -2.93
N VAL A 65 20.45 -13.84 -3.72
CA VAL A 65 19.68 -13.90 -4.97
C VAL A 65 20.45 -14.80 -5.93
N PRO A 66 19.86 -15.91 -6.43
CA PRO A 66 20.56 -16.81 -7.33
C PRO A 66 20.92 -16.10 -8.64
N PRO A 67 22.06 -16.44 -9.27
CA PRO A 67 22.50 -15.79 -10.51
C PRO A 67 21.48 -16.01 -11.65
N ALA A 68 21.42 -15.02 -12.54
CA ALA A 68 20.48 -14.94 -13.66
C ALA A 68 20.54 -16.19 -14.57
N GLY A 69 19.68 -17.16 -14.30
CA GLY A 69 19.39 -18.28 -15.21
C GLY A 69 18.61 -17.83 -16.45
N PRO A 70 18.56 -18.67 -17.51
CA PRO A 70 17.95 -18.32 -18.81
C PRO A 70 16.50 -17.82 -18.69
N ARG A 71 16.15 -16.88 -19.59
CA ARG A 71 14.86 -16.15 -19.64
C ARG A 71 13.66 -17.11 -19.63
N THR A 72 12.94 -17.14 -18.51
CA THR A 72 11.61 -17.77 -18.43
C THR A 72 10.54 -16.68 -18.46
N THR A 73 9.41 -16.93 -19.12
CA THR A 73 8.24 -16.03 -19.13
C THR A 73 7.75 -15.72 -17.72
N LEU A 74 7.38 -14.46 -17.46
CA LEU A 74 6.75 -14.04 -16.21
C LEU A 74 5.44 -14.82 -15.98
N LYS A 75 5.12 -15.11 -14.72
CA LYS A 75 3.99 -15.99 -14.35
C LYS A 75 2.71 -15.22 -14.02
N GLY A 76 1.58 -15.76 -14.46
CA GLY A 76 0.23 -15.34 -14.07
C GLY A 76 -0.28 -14.10 -14.79
N ARG A 77 -1.36 -13.51 -14.28
CA ARG A 77 -1.87 -12.21 -14.73
C ARG A 77 -0.90 -11.10 -14.32
N GLN A 78 -0.90 -10.01 -15.08
CA GLN A 78 -0.22 -8.78 -14.70
C GLN A 78 -0.87 -8.22 -13.43
N LEU A 79 -0.11 -8.14 -12.34
CA LEU A 79 -0.59 -7.60 -11.08
C LEU A 79 -0.39 -6.08 -11.05
N ILE A 80 -1.45 -5.30 -10.78
CA ILE A 80 -1.35 -3.84 -10.67
C ILE A 80 -1.60 -3.47 -9.22
N LEU A 81 -0.55 -3.07 -8.50
CA LEU A 81 -0.60 -2.77 -7.08
C LEU A 81 -0.77 -1.26 -6.87
N ASN A 82 -2.00 -0.82 -6.63
CA ASN A 82 -2.27 0.56 -6.20
C ASN A 82 -2.06 0.64 -4.69
N MET A 83 -0.96 1.25 -4.28
CA MET A 83 -0.57 1.41 -2.89
C MET A 83 -0.78 2.86 -2.49
N ASP A 84 -1.71 3.10 -1.55
CA ASP A 84 -1.66 4.35 -0.81
C ASP A 84 -0.33 4.48 -0.05
N ILE A 85 0.08 5.72 0.24
CA ILE A 85 1.34 6.00 0.92
C ILE A 85 1.14 6.08 2.44
N ASN A 86 0.42 7.09 2.92
CA ASN A 86 0.38 7.46 4.33
C ASN A 86 -0.40 6.45 5.15
N LYS A 87 0.15 6.00 6.27
CA LYS A 87 -0.36 4.90 7.11
C LYS A 87 -0.61 3.59 6.36
N THR A 88 -0.15 3.45 5.12
CA THR A 88 -0.22 2.21 4.37
C THR A 88 1.17 1.63 4.21
N VAL A 89 2.08 2.35 3.55
CA VAL A 89 3.50 1.97 3.43
C VAL A 89 4.44 2.92 4.17
N ILE A 90 4.01 4.13 4.51
CA ILE A 90 4.77 5.11 5.31
C ILE A 90 4.07 5.35 6.66
N MET A 91 4.85 5.40 7.75
CA MET A 91 4.35 5.61 9.13
C MET A 91 4.73 6.97 9.72
N THR A 92 5.02 7.94 8.84
CA THR A 92 5.26 9.35 9.13
C THR A 92 4.28 10.20 8.33
N ASP A 93 4.04 11.43 8.78
CA ASP A 93 3.29 12.43 8.00
C ASP A 93 3.99 13.78 8.15
N SER A 94 4.68 14.20 7.09
CA SER A 94 5.44 15.46 7.05
C SER A 94 4.52 16.68 7.06
N VAL A 95 3.30 16.57 6.54
CA VAL A 95 2.32 17.66 6.44
C VAL A 95 1.66 17.92 7.79
N SER A 96 1.30 16.86 8.52
CA SER A 96 0.71 17.00 9.86
C SER A 96 1.73 16.92 11.01
N GLY A 97 3.01 16.75 10.69
CA GLY A 97 4.12 16.71 11.66
C GLY A 97 4.08 15.49 12.57
N LYS A 98 3.51 14.36 12.12
CA LYS A 98 3.42 13.15 12.92
C LYS A 98 4.69 12.32 12.79
N THR A 99 5.34 12.09 13.91
CA THR A 99 6.47 11.16 14.04
C THR A 99 5.98 9.71 14.09
N PRO A 100 6.86 8.72 13.88
CA PRO A 100 6.50 7.30 14.03
C PRO A 100 5.91 6.99 15.41
N GLU A 101 6.42 7.61 16.48
CA GLU A 101 5.93 7.43 17.86
C GLU A 101 4.46 7.84 18.00
N ILE A 102 4.09 8.96 17.38
CA ILE A 102 2.71 9.47 17.38
C ILE A 102 1.82 8.49 16.62
N VAL A 103 2.24 8.06 15.42
CA VAL A 103 1.47 7.12 14.59
C VAL A 103 1.28 5.81 15.35
N VAL A 104 2.33 5.18 15.86
CA VAL A 104 2.25 3.93 16.63
C VAL A 104 1.28 4.06 17.82
N ASN A 105 1.36 5.15 18.59
CA ASN A 105 0.43 5.37 19.70
C ASN A 105 -1.02 5.55 19.24
N GLU A 106 -1.27 6.29 18.16
CA GLU A 106 -2.61 6.42 17.58
C GLU A 106 -3.19 5.07 17.12
N GLU A 107 -2.36 4.22 16.51
CA GLU A 107 -2.77 2.91 16.00
C GLU A 107 -3.03 1.91 17.13
N ILE A 108 -2.16 1.88 18.15
CA ILE A 108 -2.40 1.06 19.35
C ILE A 108 -3.65 1.54 20.08
N ALA A 109 -3.87 2.86 20.22
CA ALA A 109 -5.10 3.41 20.79
C ALA A 109 -6.36 3.00 20.01
N ALA A 110 -6.28 2.89 18.68
CA ALA A 110 -7.38 2.45 17.84
C ALA A 110 -7.68 0.94 17.98
N CYS A 111 -6.67 0.14 18.32
CA CYS A 111 -6.76 -1.32 18.41
C CYS A 111 -6.74 -1.87 19.85
N ALA A 112 -6.64 -1.00 20.86
CA ALA A 112 -6.70 -1.38 22.27
C ALA A 112 -8.14 -1.36 22.76
N TRP A 113 -8.64 -2.49 23.25
CA TRP A 113 -10.04 -2.69 23.63
C TRP A 113 -10.21 -2.70 25.14
N GLY A 114 -11.25 -2.04 25.62
CA GLY A 114 -11.47 -1.83 27.04
C GLY A 114 -12.90 -1.43 27.38
N TYR A 115 -13.11 -1.16 28.66
CA TYR A 115 -14.40 -0.77 29.22
C TYR A 115 -14.27 0.55 29.98
N GLU A 116 -15.35 1.33 29.99
CA GLU A 116 -15.47 2.43 30.94
C GLU A 116 -15.88 1.88 32.32
N VAL A 117 -15.08 2.19 33.33
CA VAL A 117 -15.30 1.84 34.74
C VAL A 117 -15.11 3.12 35.56
N ASP A 118 -16.13 3.53 36.30
CA ASP A 118 -16.13 4.75 37.13
C ASP A 118 -15.72 6.02 36.38
N GLY A 119 -16.16 6.14 35.12
CA GLY A 119 -15.88 7.30 34.25
C GLY A 119 -14.50 7.29 33.58
N ALA A 120 -13.67 6.27 33.83
CA ALA A 120 -12.35 6.10 33.23
C ALA A 120 -12.32 4.86 32.35
N TRP A 121 -11.63 4.95 31.20
CA TRP A 121 -11.41 3.78 30.35
C TRP A 121 -10.31 2.90 30.92
N GLN A 122 -10.57 1.60 31.01
CA GLN A 122 -9.64 0.58 31.47
C GLN A 122 -9.42 -0.49 30.40
N LEU A 123 -8.15 -0.81 30.15
CA LEU A 123 -7.73 -1.83 29.20
C LEU A 123 -8.27 -3.20 29.61
N ALA A 124 -8.92 -3.91 28.69
CA ALA A 124 -9.49 -5.25 28.94
C ALA A 124 -8.61 -6.40 28.42
N TYR A 125 -7.73 -6.11 27.47
CA TYR A 125 -6.89 -7.11 26.80
C TYR A 125 -5.45 -6.62 26.75
N ASP A 126 -4.50 -7.52 27.05
CA ASP A 126 -3.07 -7.19 27.06
C ASP A 126 -2.44 -7.16 25.65
N GLU A 127 -3.22 -7.47 24.61
CA GLU A 127 -2.79 -7.39 23.20
C GLU A 127 -3.76 -6.54 22.38
N PRO A 128 -3.28 -5.57 21.58
CA PRO A 128 -4.12 -4.83 20.65
C PRO A 128 -4.54 -5.71 19.47
N ALA A 129 -5.74 -5.49 18.95
CA ALA A 129 -6.30 -6.22 17.82
C ALA A 129 -7.06 -5.27 16.89
N CYS A 130 -6.85 -5.38 15.57
CA CYS A 130 -7.58 -4.57 14.58
C CYS A 130 -9.09 -4.84 14.60
N LEU A 131 -9.49 -6.08 14.89
CA LEU A 131 -10.89 -6.47 15.00
C LEU A 131 -11.34 -6.41 16.46
N LYS A 132 -12.55 -5.86 16.66
CA LYS A 132 -13.21 -5.87 17.95
C LYS A 132 -13.40 -7.31 18.44
N PRO A 133 -12.87 -7.67 19.62
CA PRO A 133 -13.10 -8.98 20.20
C PRO A 133 -14.60 -9.27 20.35
N GLN A 134 -15.04 -10.44 19.90
CA GLN A 134 -16.39 -10.93 20.17
C GLN A 134 -16.43 -11.50 21.58
N ARG A 135 -17.30 -10.96 22.45
CA ARG A 135 -17.63 -11.59 23.72
C ARG A 135 -19.10 -11.98 23.74
N ALA A 136 -19.37 -13.22 24.11
CA ALA A 136 -20.69 -13.67 24.51
C ALA A 136 -20.95 -13.22 25.96
N GLY A 137 -22.08 -12.56 26.20
CA GLY A 137 -22.69 -12.50 27.55
C GLY A 137 -22.35 -11.32 28.48
N GLU A 138 -21.61 -10.29 28.07
CA GLU A 138 -21.40 -9.10 28.91
C GLU A 138 -22.27 -7.91 28.49
N ALA A 139 -22.97 -7.30 29.46
CA ALA A 139 -23.78 -6.10 29.26
C ALA A 139 -22.94 -4.80 29.10
N ARG A 140 -21.63 -4.85 29.35
CA ARG A 140 -20.75 -3.67 29.29
C ARG A 140 -20.34 -3.38 27.85
N ARG A 141 -20.43 -2.10 27.47
CA ARG A 141 -19.99 -1.61 26.15
C ARG A 141 -18.47 -1.75 26.04
N LEU A 142 -18.02 -2.75 25.29
CA LEU A 142 -16.63 -2.83 24.84
C LEU A 142 -16.39 -1.79 23.75
N GLU A 143 -15.36 -0.96 23.89
CA GLU A 143 -14.96 0.03 22.88
C GLU A 143 -13.44 0.23 22.89
N SER A 144 -12.88 0.64 21.76
CA SER A 144 -11.46 0.96 21.71
C SER A 144 -11.15 2.26 22.44
N PHE A 145 -9.89 2.48 22.82
CA PHE A 145 -9.52 3.75 23.46
C PHE A 145 -9.77 4.94 22.51
N ALA A 146 -9.53 4.78 21.21
CA ALA A 146 -9.86 5.81 20.23
C ALA A 146 -11.37 6.12 20.14
N GLU A 147 -12.22 5.10 20.23
CA GLU A 147 -13.69 5.25 20.28
C GLU A 147 -14.13 5.97 21.57
N TYR A 148 -13.56 5.60 22.71
CA TYR A 148 -13.80 6.25 24.01
C TYR A 148 -13.44 7.75 23.95
N VAL A 149 -12.24 8.08 23.46
CA VAL A 149 -11.78 9.48 23.32
C VAL A 149 -12.67 10.27 22.36
N MET A 150 -13.12 9.65 21.26
CA MET A 150 -14.06 10.27 20.32
C MET A 150 -15.41 10.58 20.96
N ARG A 151 -15.95 9.64 21.74
CA ARG A 151 -17.22 9.81 22.46
C ARG A 151 -17.13 10.89 23.55
N ARG A 152 -16.00 10.97 24.26
CA ARG A 152 -15.81 11.93 25.35
C ARG A 152 -15.54 13.36 24.86
N HIS A 153 -14.99 13.48 23.66
CA HIS A 153 -14.64 14.75 23.03
C HIS A 153 -15.18 14.83 21.58
N PRO A 154 -16.51 14.88 21.39
CA PRO A 154 -17.11 14.88 20.06
C PRO A 154 -16.88 16.20 19.31
N GLY A 155 -17.13 16.21 18.00
CA GLY A 155 -17.07 17.42 17.16
C GLY A 155 -15.67 17.77 16.63
N GLY A 156 -15.64 18.64 15.62
CA GLY A 156 -14.42 19.02 14.90
C GLY A 156 -13.43 19.86 15.74
N THR A 157 -13.93 20.71 16.62
CA THR A 157 -13.13 21.60 17.49
C THR A 157 -12.20 20.82 18.43
N ASN A 158 -12.62 19.63 18.85
CA ASN A 158 -11.83 18.76 19.72
C ASN A 158 -10.80 17.88 18.99
N LYS A 159 -10.64 18.02 17.66
CA LYS A 159 -9.72 17.18 16.86
C LYS A 159 -8.28 17.21 17.39
N ALA A 160 -7.77 18.39 17.71
CA ALA A 160 -6.41 18.55 18.25
C ALA A 160 -6.27 17.90 19.65
N GLN A 161 -7.27 18.07 20.52
CA GLN A 161 -7.29 17.43 21.84
C GLN A 161 -7.29 15.90 21.72
N ARG A 162 -8.13 15.32 20.85
CA ARG A 162 -8.17 13.88 20.61
C ARG A 162 -6.84 13.34 20.09
N ALA A 163 -6.19 14.07 19.17
CA ALA A 163 -4.88 13.69 18.65
C ALA A 163 -3.83 13.67 19.77
N ARG A 164 -3.80 14.71 20.63
CA ARG A 164 -2.87 14.79 21.77
C ARG A 164 -3.06 13.65 22.78
N ILE A 165 -4.31 13.32 23.13
CA ILE A 165 -4.60 12.22 24.07
C ILE A 165 -4.11 10.89 23.50
N LYS A 166 -4.44 10.61 22.23
CA LYS A 166 -4.03 9.35 21.60
C LYS A 166 -2.52 9.25 21.38
N ALA A 167 -1.83 10.35 21.07
CA ALA A 167 -0.39 10.37 20.81
C ALA A 167 0.48 9.94 22.00
N SER A 168 -0.07 9.95 23.22
CA SER A 168 0.63 9.56 24.45
C SER A 168 0.09 8.26 25.05
N PHE A 169 -0.81 7.54 24.37
CA PHE A 169 -1.59 6.45 24.95
C PHE A 169 -0.80 5.39 25.73
N THR A 170 0.40 5.03 25.27
CA THR A 170 1.26 4.00 25.89
C THR A 170 2.29 4.55 26.87
N GLN A 171 2.33 5.86 27.12
CA GLN A 171 3.26 6.47 28.08
C GLN A 171 2.96 6.09 29.53
N PRO A 172 3.94 6.15 30.45
CA PRO A 172 3.72 5.89 31.86
C PRO A 172 2.57 6.72 32.44
N GLY A 173 1.67 6.06 33.18
CA GLY A 173 0.49 6.69 33.78
C GLY A 173 -0.70 6.87 32.83
N GLN A 174 -0.58 6.52 31.55
CA GLN A 174 -1.68 6.57 30.59
C GLN A 174 -2.46 5.25 30.55
N PRO A 175 -3.73 5.24 30.06
CA PRO A 175 -4.58 4.04 30.11
C PRO A 175 -4.02 2.84 29.32
N GLY A 176 -3.15 3.09 28.34
CA GLY A 176 -2.47 2.07 27.54
C GLY A 176 -1.07 1.72 28.00
N ALA A 177 -0.62 2.14 29.19
CA ALA A 177 0.77 1.94 29.65
C ALA A 177 1.23 0.47 29.62
N LYS A 178 0.32 -0.49 29.85
CA LYS A 178 0.62 -1.94 29.73
C LYS A 178 1.01 -2.37 28.31
N LEU A 179 0.63 -1.61 27.29
CA LEU A 179 0.94 -1.87 25.89
C LEU A 179 2.22 -1.18 25.41
N ALA A 180 2.97 -0.52 26.31
CA ALA A 180 4.26 0.08 25.98
C ALA A 180 5.25 -0.90 25.32
N PRO A 181 5.39 -2.17 25.75
CA PRO A 181 6.26 -3.13 25.07
C PRO A 181 5.87 -3.38 23.60
N VAL A 182 4.56 -3.32 23.27
CA VAL A 182 4.08 -3.45 21.90
C VAL A 182 4.48 -2.23 21.07
N ALA A 183 4.35 -1.03 21.64
CA ALA A 183 4.78 0.21 21.00
C ALA A 183 6.29 0.22 20.72
N GLU A 184 7.10 -0.20 21.70
CA GLU A 184 8.56 -0.31 21.57
C GLU A 184 8.94 -1.29 20.45
N GLN A 185 8.29 -2.46 20.38
CA GLN A 185 8.52 -3.43 19.31
C GLN A 185 8.17 -2.87 17.92
N MET A 186 7.04 -2.16 17.81
CA MET A 186 6.64 -1.52 16.56
C MET A 186 7.64 -0.44 16.13
N LEU A 187 8.09 0.41 17.06
CA LEU A 187 9.06 1.46 16.78
C LEU A 187 10.43 0.90 16.39
N ALA A 188 10.89 -0.17 17.05
CA ALA A 188 12.11 -0.86 16.68
C ALA A 188 12.06 -1.38 15.23
N SER A 189 10.89 -1.83 14.77
CA SER A 189 10.68 -2.30 13.39
C SER A 189 10.69 -1.17 12.35
N LEU A 190 10.59 0.09 12.78
CA LEU A 190 10.64 1.30 11.94
C LEU A 190 12.01 1.99 11.96
N LYS A 191 13.03 1.36 12.59
CA LYS A 191 14.41 1.84 12.58
C LYS A 191 15.27 0.99 11.64
N ARG A 192 16.19 1.65 10.95
CA ARG A 192 17.23 1.03 10.12
C ARG A 192 18.41 0.59 11.01
N PRO A 193 19.26 -0.32 10.53
CA PRO A 193 20.49 -0.72 11.24
C PRO A 193 21.45 0.43 11.56
N ASP A 194 21.39 1.53 10.78
CA ASP A 194 22.20 2.73 11.00
C ASP A 194 21.60 3.72 12.02
N GLY A 195 20.48 3.36 12.66
CA GLY A 195 19.76 4.19 13.62
C GLY A 195 18.80 5.22 12.99
N GLY A 196 18.82 5.39 11.67
CA GLY A 196 17.87 6.23 10.96
C GLY A 196 16.47 5.63 10.90
N GLU A 197 15.48 6.44 10.59
CA GLU A 197 14.10 5.97 10.39
C GLU A 197 13.92 5.39 8.99
N VAL A 198 13.11 4.33 8.92
CA VAL A 198 12.62 3.78 7.67
C VAL A 198 11.45 4.66 7.19
N GLN A 199 11.41 5.03 5.90
CA GLN A 199 10.22 5.70 5.36
C GLN A 199 9.17 4.66 4.98
N LEU A 200 9.54 3.66 4.18
CA LEU A 200 8.75 2.55 3.66
C LEU A 200 8.86 1.31 4.55
N ILE A 201 7.77 0.91 5.19
CA ILE A 201 7.79 -0.17 6.18
C ILE A 201 8.38 -1.48 5.63
N PRO A 202 9.08 -2.28 6.47
CA PRO A 202 9.75 -3.51 6.02
C PRO A 202 8.86 -4.50 5.27
N ALA A 203 7.59 -4.64 5.68
CA ALA A 203 6.63 -5.52 5.02
C ALA A 203 6.43 -5.19 3.53
N PHE A 204 6.59 -3.93 3.13
CA PHE A 204 6.52 -3.52 1.73
C PHE A 204 7.72 -4.04 0.92
N PHE A 205 8.94 -3.93 1.46
CA PHE A 205 10.12 -4.50 0.80
C PHE A 205 10.03 -6.02 0.67
N HIS A 206 9.51 -6.71 1.69
CA HIS A 206 9.26 -8.15 1.62
C HIS A 206 8.28 -8.53 0.51
N LEU A 207 7.27 -7.71 0.23
CA LEU A 207 6.40 -7.91 -0.94
C LEU A 207 7.20 -7.85 -2.24
N LEU A 208 8.06 -6.85 -2.42
CA LEU A 208 8.85 -6.70 -3.65
C LEU A 208 9.81 -7.88 -3.85
N LEU A 209 10.49 -8.30 -2.78
CA LEU A 209 11.37 -9.47 -2.79
C LEU A 209 10.60 -10.75 -3.14
N TYR A 210 9.41 -10.93 -2.58
CA TYR A 210 8.54 -12.06 -2.90
C TYR A 210 8.14 -12.05 -4.38
N LEU A 211 7.66 -10.92 -4.91
CA LEU A 211 7.22 -10.83 -6.31
C LEU A 211 8.37 -11.08 -7.29
N LYS A 212 9.57 -10.56 -7.00
CA LYS A 212 10.79 -10.83 -7.79
C LYS A 212 11.15 -12.30 -7.75
N LYS A 213 11.21 -12.91 -6.55
CA LYS A 213 11.53 -14.33 -6.36
C LYS A 213 10.56 -15.24 -7.14
N GLU A 214 9.28 -14.91 -7.11
CA GLU A 214 8.23 -15.66 -7.81
C GLU A 214 8.15 -15.36 -9.32
N ARG A 215 9.02 -14.46 -9.85
CA ARG A 215 9.00 -13.98 -11.24
C ARG A 215 7.61 -13.54 -11.67
N ARG A 216 6.92 -12.79 -10.80
CA ARG A 216 5.59 -12.25 -11.08
C ARG A 216 5.70 -11.04 -12.01
N SER A 217 4.76 -10.94 -12.94
CA SER A 217 4.57 -9.73 -13.74
C SER A 217 3.77 -8.73 -12.92
N PHE A 218 4.33 -7.58 -12.59
CA PHE A 218 3.64 -6.58 -11.78
C PHE A 218 4.06 -5.13 -12.06
N THR A 219 3.13 -4.22 -11.76
CA THR A 219 3.30 -2.76 -11.78
C THR A 219 2.94 -2.20 -10.41
N LEU A 220 3.79 -1.31 -9.90
CA LEU A 220 3.54 -0.56 -8.67
C LEU A 220 2.96 0.81 -9.03
N CYS A 221 1.84 1.17 -8.41
CA CYS A 221 1.21 2.48 -8.54
C CYS A 221 1.11 3.09 -7.14
N PHE A 222 2.02 4.01 -6.78
CA PHE A 222 1.89 4.78 -5.55
C PHE A 222 0.83 5.85 -5.73
N ARG A 223 -0.07 5.95 -4.74
CA ARG A 223 -1.22 6.86 -4.72
C ARG A 223 -1.13 7.72 -3.46
N THR A 224 -1.38 9.01 -3.59
CA THR A 224 -1.47 9.90 -2.42
C THR A 224 -2.29 11.14 -2.76
N PHE A 225 -2.99 11.69 -1.77
CA PHE A 225 -3.52 13.06 -1.86
C PHE A 225 -2.45 14.11 -1.51
N GLY A 226 -1.42 13.70 -0.76
CA GLY A 226 -0.34 14.53 -0.22
C GLY A 226 0.81 14.76 -1.21
N GLN A 227 2.01 14.96 -0.66
CA GLN A 227 3.24 15.30 -1.41
C GLN A 227 4.35 14.25 -1.24
N ASP A 228 4.03 13.10 -0.64
CA ASP A 228 4.98 12.11 -0.12
C ASP A 228 5.68 11.27 -1.21
N LEU A 229 5.36 11.48 -2.49
CA LEU A 229 5.90 10.71 -3.62
C LEU A 229 7.43 10.84 -3.74
N SER A 230 8.01 12.00 -3.41
CA SER A 230 9.46 12.19 -3.46
C SER A 230 10.20 11.37 -2.40
N ASP A 231 9.62 11.24 -1.20
CA ASP A 231 10.21 10.45 -0.12
C ASP A 231 10.17 8.95 -0.43
N VAL A 232 9.03 8.47 -0.96
CA VAL A 232 8.91 7.11 -1.50
C VAL A 232 9.95 6.86 -2.59
N ALA A 233 10.08 7.78 -3.54
CA ALA A 233 11.00 7.64 -4.67
C ALA A 233 12.45 7.49 -4.24
N ARG A 234 12.88 8.30 -3.27
CA ARG A 234 14.25 8.28 -2.74
C ARG A 234 14.58 6.93 -2.11
N GLU A 235 13.77 6.46 -1.16
CA GLU A 235 14.09 5.22 -0.44
C GLU A 235 13.88 3.97 -1.31
N LEU A 236 12.85 3.96 -2.18
CA LEU A 236 12.67 2.89 -3.16
C LEU A 236 13.86 2.82 -4.13
N THR A 237 14.46 3.95 -4.50
CA THR A 237 15.66 3.97 -5.34
C THR A 237 16.85 3.32 -4.63
N ASP A 238 17.09 3.65 -3.36
CA ASP A 238 18.14 3.00 -2.57
C ASP A 238 17.91 1.49 -2.45
N PHE A 239 16.66 1.05 -2.32
CA PHE A 239 16.31 -0.38 -2.31
C PHE A 239 16.59 -1.05 -3.66
N CYS A 240 16.09 -0.46 -4.76
CA CYS A 240 16.25 -1.02 -6.10
C CYS A 240 17.72 -1.13 -6.55
N GLU A 241 18.56 -0.20 -6.10
CA GLU A 241 20.01 -0.16 -6.42
C GLU A 241 20.84 -0.94 -5.38
N GLY A 242 20.19 -1.54 -4.38
CA GLY A 242 20.79 -2.36 -3.33
C GLY A 242 21.70 -1.60 -2.38
N ARG A 243 21.48 -0.30 -2.24
CA ARG A 243 22.12 0.57 -1.23
C ARG A 243 21.33 0.65 0.08
N HIS A 244 20.09 0.16 0.10
CA HIS A 244 19.24 0.24 1.28
C HIS A 244 19.81 -0.58 2.44
N PRO A 245 20.02 0.01 3.64
CA PRO A 245 20.68 -0.66 4.77
C PRO A 245 20.03 -1.98 5.21
N MET A 246 18.71 -2.09 5.11
CA MET A 246 17.98 -3.32 5.46
C MET A 246 18.02 -4.41 4.39
N ASN A 247 18.37 -4.05 3.14
CA ASN A 247 18.29 -4.93 1.98
C ASN A 247 19.51 -4.71 1.04
N PRO A 248 20.74 -4.89 1.55
CA PRO A 248 21.94 -4.66 0.74
C PRO A 248 22.03 -5.66 -0.41
N GLY A 249 22.48 -5.20 -1.57
CA GLY A 249 22.73 -6.05 -2.74
C GLY A 249 21.49 -6.44 -3.55
N VAL A 250 20.29 -6.01 -3.14
CA VAL A 250 19.07 -6.16 -3.98
C VAL A 250 19.25 -5.46 -5.33
N ARG A 251 18.68 -6.03 -6.39
CA ARG A 251 18.65 -5.46 -7.73
C ARG A 251 17.22 -5.47 -8.27
N MET A 252 16.64 -4.28 -8.39
CA MET A 252 15.34 -4.01 -9.03
C MET A 252 15.38 -2.71 -9.83
N ASP A 253 16.59 -2.29 -10.23
CA ASP A 253 16.90 -1.10 -11.03
C ASP A 253 17.03 -1.41 -12.53
N GLY A 254 16.83 -2.68 -12.90
CA GLY A 254 16.95 -3.21 -14.26
C GLY A 254 18.36 -3.64 -14.69
N SER A 255 19.37 -3.48 -13.82
CA SER A 255 20.76 -3.87 -14.12
C SER A 255 20.97 -5.38 -14.28
N ASP A 256 20.06 -6.19 -13.73
CA ASP A 256 20.06 -7.64 -13.84
C ASP A 256 19.18 -8.18 -14.99
N GLY A 257 18.65 -7.29 -15.83
CA GLY A 257 17.82 -7.62 -16.99
C GLY A 257 16.33 -7.78 -16.69
N ASP A 258 15.91 -7.67 -15.42
CA ASP A 258 14.51 -7.55 -15.03
C ASP A 258 13.99 -6.10 -15.23
N PRO A 259 12.69 -5.82 -15.07
CA PRO A 259 12.16 -4.45 -15.15
C PRO A 259 12.73 -3.51 -14.07
N ASP A 260 12.85 -2.23 -14.41
CA ASP A 260 13.25 -1.15 -13.49
C ASP A 260 12.04 -0.63 -12.68
N TYR A 261 12.09 -0.87 -11.37
CA TYR A 261 11.06 -0.51 -10.40
C TYR A 261 11.35 0.78 -9.63
N ARG A 262 12.44 1.51 -9.95
CA ARG A 262 12.63 2.85 -9.38
C ARG A 262 11.46 3.76 -9.73
N LEU A 263 10.98 4.52 -8.76
CA LEU A 263 10.02 5.60 -9.00
C LEU A 263 10.80 6.84 -9.40
N ARG A 264 10.76 7.19 -10.68
CA ARG A 264 11.38 8.40 -11.20
C ARG A 264 10.32 9.47 -11.43
N MET A 265 10.65 10.72 -11.09
CA MET A 265 9.78 11.87 -11.36
C MET A 265 9.90 12.31 -12.83
N GLU A 266 9.68 11.37 -13.74
CA GLU A 266 9.77 11.54 -15.20
C GLU A 266 8.36 11.60 -15.82
N PRO A 267 8.18 12.21 -17.01
CA PRO A 267 6.85 12.50 -17.54
C PRO A 267 5.92 11.32 -17.87
N ASP A 268 6.43 10.10 -17.85
CA ASP A 268 5.68 8.85 -18.06
C ASP A 268 5.60 7.97 -16.80
N ARG A 269 6.19 8.44 -15.69
CA ARG A 269 6.26 7.74 -14.40
C ARG A 269 5.66 8.54 -13.24
N CYS A 270 5.37 9.81 -13.43
CA CYS A 270 4.60 10.60 -12.47
C CYS A 270 3.45 11.38 -13.11
N GLY A 271 2.37 11.55 -12.35
CA GLY A 271 1.19 12.28 -12.78
C GLY A 271 0.28 12.70 -11.64
N THR A 272 -0.78 13.42 -11.97
CA THR A 272 -1.83 13.83 -11.04
C THR A 272 -3.20 13.69 -11.69
N PHE A 273 -4.19 13.32 -10.89
CA PHE A 273 -5.58 13.48 -11.29
C PHE A 273 -6.01 14.94 -11.14
N HIS A 274 -6.94 15.35 -12.00
CA HIS A 274 -7.72 16.57 -11.84
C HIS A 274 -9.19 16.25 -12.12
N ARG A 275 -10.06 16.58 -11.18
CA ARG A 275 -11.47 16.17 -11.21
C ARG A 275 -12.39 17.36 -10.98
N GLU A 276 -13.44 17.41 -11.79
CA GLU A 276 -14.58 18.31 -11.64
C GLU A 276 -15.86 17.50 -11.82
N GLU A 277 -17.02 18.14 -11.65
CA GLU A 277 -18.30 17.48 -11.88
C GLU A 277 -18.38 16.91 -13.29
N GLY A 278 -18.59 15.59 -13.40
CA GLY A 278 -18.64 14.88 -14.68
C GLY A 278 -17.32 14.82 -15.47
N LYS A 279 -16.22 15.42 -14.99
CA LYS A 279 -14.94 15.45 -15.70
C LYS A 279 -13.85 14.72 -14.92
N LEU A 280 -13.21 13.77 -15.60
CA LEU A 280 -12.04 13.04 -15.11
C LEU A 280 -10.86 13.36 -16.03
N ASN A 281 -9.78 13.88 -15.47
CA ASN A 281 -8.54 14.11 -16.20
C ASN A 281 -7.36 13.47 -15.48
N LEU A 282 -6.39 12.98 -16.25
CA LEU A 282 -5.09 12.55 -15.79
C LEU A 282 -4.03 13.40 -16.48
N ILE A 283 -3.19 14.06 -15.68
CA ILE A 283 -2.09 14.89 -16.16
C ILE A 283 -0.80 14.15 -15.84
N MET A 284 -0.12 13.66 -16.85
CA MET A 284 1.21 13.05 -16.75
C MET A 284 2.28 14.10 -16.96
N GLY A 285 3.46 13.98 -16.35
CA GLY A 285 4.48 15.04 -16.40
C GLY A 285 4.68 15.81 -15.11
N THR A 286 3.70 15.77 -14.21
CA THR A 286 3.72 16.60 -13.01
C THR A 286 2.86 16.00 -11.90
N VAL A 287 3.26 16.27 -10.66
CA VAL A 287 2.49 15.99 -9.43
C VAL A 287 2.00 17.30 -8.78
N LEU A 288 2.27 18.45 -9.40
CA LEU A 288 1.76 19.73 -8.97
C LEU A 288 0.26 19.78 -9.22
N GLN A 289 -0.47 20.43 -8.32
CA GLN A 289 -1.89 20.68 -8.45
C GLN A 289 -2.11 22.19 -8.28
N PRO A 290 -3.20 22.75 -8.84
CA PRO A 290 -3.55 24.14 -8.59
C PRO A 290 -3.64 24.42 -7.09
N PRO A 291 -3.12 25.56 -6.60
CA PRO A 291 -3.30 26.00 -5.22
C PRO A 291 -4.78 26.00 -4.81
N GLU A 292 -5.09 25.66 -3.54
CA GLU A 292 -6.49 25.60 -3.09
C GLU A 292 -7.23 26.94 -3.23
N ASP A 293 -6.50 28.05 -3.12
CA ASP A 293 -6.98 29.43 -3.31
C ASP A 293 -7.22 29.81 -4.78
N GLU A 294 -6.63 29.08 -5.73
CA GLU A 294 -6.84 29.25 -7.18
C GLU A 294 -7.94 28.31 -7.74
N LEU A 295 -8.44 27.37 -6.94
CA LEU A 295 -9.55 26.48 -7.34
C LEU A 295 -10.89 27.24 -7.29
N PRO A 296 -11.78 27.07 -8.28
CA PRO A 296 -12.70 28.13 -8.66
C PRO A 296 -13.68 28.56 -7.58
N GLN A 297 -13.50 29.81 -7.15
CA GLN A 297 -14.58 30.78 -7.11
C GLN A 297 -15.10 31.00 -8.55
N VAL A 298 -15.91 30.07 -9.07
CA VAL A 298 -16.63 30.13 -10.37
C VAL A 298 -15.73 30.28 -11.63
N ASP A 299 -15.86 29.36 -12.61
CA ASP A 299 -15.29 29.43 -13.97
C ASP A 299 -13.76 29.41 -14.19
N PHE A 300 -12.96 28.94 -13.24
CA PHE A 300 -11.57 28.57 -13.53
C PHE A 300 -11.55 27.31 -14.43
N GLU A 301 -11.10 27.45 -15.68
CA GLU A 301 -10.76 26.30 -16.52
C GLU A 301 -9.54 25.60 -15.90
N GLY A 302 -9.76 24.67 -14.96
CA GLY A 302 -8.71 24.03 -14.15
C GLY A 302 -7.58 23.35 -14.94
N LEU A 303 -7.79 23.10 -16.24
CA LEU A 303 -6.77 22.58 -17.13
C LEU A 303 -5.73 23.63 -17.60
N GLU A 304 -6.05 24.92 -17.57
CA GLU A 304 -5.12 26.01 -17.94
C GLU A 304 -3.87 26.04 -17.07
N PHE A 305 -4.01 25.75 -15.76
CA PHE A 305 -2.87 25.60 -14.86
C PHE A 305 -1.85 24.59 -15.40
N PHE A 306 -2.33 23.43 -15.86
CA PHE A 306 -1.46 22.35 -16.34
C PHE A 306 -0.87 22.64 -17.72
N ARG A 307 -1.60 23.33 -18.61
CA ARG A 307 -1.10 23.71 -19.94
C ARG A 307 0.14 24.61 -19.90
N ARG A 308 0.36 25.30 -18.78
CA ARG A 308 1.54 26.15 -18.54
C ARG A 308 2.77 25.38 -18.07
N ILE A 309 2.60 24.12 -17.65
CA ILE A 309 3.70 23.27 -17.18
C ILE A 309 4.30 22.52 -18.39
N PRO A 310 5.59 22.71 -18.70
CA PRO A 310 6.26 22.02 -19.80
C PRO A 310 6.17 20.50 -19.67
N ASP A 311 6.21 19.81 -20.81
CA ASP A 311 6.26 18.34 -20.91
C ASP A 311 5.08 17.59 -20.27
N THR A 312 3.99 18.29 -19.97
CA THR A 312 2.75 17.66 -19.48
C THR A 312 1.92 17.07 -20.62
N ARG A 313 1.26 15.95 -20.33
CA ARG A 313 0.30 15.29 -21.22
C ARG A 313 -1.02 15.16 -20.49
N ILE A 314 -2.08 15.70 -21.07
CA ILE A 314 -3.43 15.71 -20.49
C ILE A 314 -4.28 14.66 -21.20
N PHE A 315 -4.78 13.70 -20.43
CA PHE A 315 -5.77 12.72 -20.87
C PHE A 315 -7.11 13.08 -20.27
N SER A 316 -8.09 13.41 -21.11
CA SER A 316 -9.39 13.93 -20.67
C SER A 316 -10.52 12.95 -20.98
N GLY A 317 -11.39 12.73 -19.98
CA GLY A 317 -12.50 11.81 -20.06
C GLY A 317 -12.13 10.38 -19.69
N PHE A 318 -13.13 9.62 -19.24
CA PHE A 318 -12.96 8.27 -18.70
C PHE A 318 -12.21 7.34 -19.67
N SER A 319 -12.58 7.33 -20.95
CA SER A 319 -11.97 6.42 -21.94
C SER A 319 -10.49 6.68 -22.13
N GLN A 320 -10.07 7.94 -22.30
CA GLN A 320 -8.65 8.27 -22.51
C GLN A 320 -7.81 7.94 -21.27
N VAL A 321 -8.32 8.28 -20.08
CA VAL A 321 -7.64 7.97 -18.82
C VAL A 321 -7.53 6.45 -18.62
N ARG A 322 -8.61 5.70 -18.87
CA ARG A 322 -8.62 4.23 -18.80
C ARG A 322 -7.61 3.62 -19.77
N ASP A 323 -7.63 4.02 -21.03
CA ASP A 323 -6.80 3.43 -22.08
C ASP A 323 -5.32 3.71 -21.83
N TYR A 324 -5.00 4.94 -21.39
CA TYR A 324 -3.64 5.27 -20.97
C TYR A 324 -3.18 4.44 -19.77
N LEU A 325 -3.97 4.40 -18.69
CA LEU A 325 -3.61 3.67 -17.47
C LEU A 325 -3.48 2.17 -17.72
N SER A 326 -4.40 1.55 -18.48
CA SER A 326 -4.30 0.13 -18.85
C SER A 326 -3.03 -0.13 -19.67
N THR A 327 -2.76 0.67 -20.71
CA THR A 327 -1.53 0.53 -21.51
C THR A 327 -0.28 0.67 -20.64
N ARG A 328 -0.24 1.69 -19.77
CA ARG A 328 0.92 1.93 -18.91
C ARG A 328 1.09 0.82 -17.87
N CYS A 329 0.01 0.37 -17.25
CA CYS A 329 0.06 -0.61 -16.16
C CYS A 329 0.23 -2.06 -16.66
N SER A 330 -0.03 -2.31 -17.94
CA SER A 330 0.31 -3.59 -18.60
C SER A 330 1.83 -3.84 -18.66
N GLN A 331 2.64 -2.78 -18.54
CA GLN A 331 4.10 -2.85 -18.54
C GLN A 331 4.65 -2.80 -17.11
N CYS A 332 5.51 -3.76 -16.77
CA CYS A 332 6.18 -3.79 -15.46
C CYS A 332 6.96 -2.50 -15.17
N GLY A 333 6.90 -2.06 -13.92
CA GLY A 333 7.60 -0.87 -13.44
C GLY A 333 6.82 -0.16 -12.34
N THR A 334 7.10 1.13 -12.19
CA THR A 334 6.53 1.95 -11.11
C THR A 334 5.97 3.27 -11.63
N LEU A 335 4.83 3.67 -11.07
CA LEU A 335 4.09 4.90 -11.37
C LEU A 335 3.75 5.61 -10.05
N GLY A 336 3.90 6.93 -9.99
CA GLY A 336 3.47 7.77 -8.88
C GLY A 336 2.34 8.70 -9.31
N LEU A 337 1.15 8.55 -8.71
CA LEU A 337 -0.01 9.38 -9.03
C LEU A 337 -0.48 10.14 -7.81
N ARG A 338 -0.61 11.45 -7.96
CA ARG A 338 -1.27 12.30 -6.96
C ARG A 338 -2.77 12.37 -7.23
N ASP A 339 -3.57 11.97 -6.25
CA ASP A 339 -5.02 12.07 -6.26
C ASP A 339 -5.50 13.49 -5.92
N PHE A 340 -6.71 13.84 -6.35
CA PHE A 340 -7.19 15.23 -6.30
C PHE A 340 -8.07 15.48 -5.06
N PHE A 341 -7.42 15.90 -3.97
CA PHE A 341 -8.07 16.12 -2.67
C PHE A 341 -9.21 17.16 -2.70
N PRO A 342 -9.08 18.29 -3.43
CA PRO A 342 -10.14 19.30 -3.45
C PRO A 342 -11.49 18.76 -3.93
N TYR A 343 -11.48 17.87 -4.93
CA TYR A 343 -12.72 17.24 -5.40
C TYR A 343 -13.29 16.26 -4.38
N TRP A 344 -12.44 15.47 -3.69
CA TRP A 344 -12.90 14.60 -2.62
C TRP A 344 -13.56 15.38 -1.48
N LYS A 345 -12.93 16.50 -1.08
CA LYS A 345 -13.47 17.44 -0.09
C LYS A 345 -14.81 18.04 -0.54
N ALA A 346 -14.91 18.49 -1.80
CA ALA A 346 -16.15 19.03 -2.37
C ALA A 346 -17.30 18.02 -2.40
N LYS A 347 -17.00 16.73 -2.56
CA LYS A 347 -17.97 15.62 -2.49
C LYS A 347 -18.25 15.12 -1.08
N GLY A 348 -17.94 15.93 -0.05
CA GLY A 348 -18.17 15.58 1.35
C GLY A 348 -17.32 14.40 1.84
N MET A 349 -16.16 14.17 1.20
CA MET A 349 -15.26 13.04 1.47
C MET A 349 -15.97 11.68 1.31
N THR A 350 -16.86 11.55 0.34
CA THR A 350 -17.52 10.27 0.00
C THR A 350 -16.74 9.49 -1.06
N SER A 351 -17.08 8.22 -1.25
CA SER A 351 -16.46 7.36 -2.28
C SER A 351 -16.56 7.94 -3.69
N GLU A 352 -17.60 8.72 -4.01
CA GLU A 352 -17.74 9.38 -5.31
C GLU A 352 -16.57 10.34 -5.62
N GLY A 353 -16.09 11.04 -4.60
CA GLY A 353 -14.94 11.94 -4.69
C GLY A 353 -13.58 11.27 -4.50
N GLY A 354 -13.57 10.00 -4.08
CA GLY A 354 -12.36 9.28 -3.69
C GLY A 354 -11.37 9.01 -4.83
N LYS A 355 -10.29 8.32 -4.51
CA LYS A 355 -9.25 7.91 -5.44
C LYS A 355 -9.83 6.99 -6.51
N VAL A 356 -9.73 7.37 -7.78
CA VAL A 356 -10.27 6.56 -8.88
C VAL A 356 -9.49 5.25 -8.97
N PHE A 357 -10.20 4.13 -8.81
CA PHE A 357 -9.67 2.77 -8.89
C PHE A 357 -10.39 1.99 -9.99
N MET A 358 -9.73 1.84 -11.13
CA MET A 358 -10.26 1.07 -12.26
C MET A 358 -9.87 -0.40 -12.12
N PHE A 359 -10.83 -1.28 -12.32
CA PHE A 359 -10.60 -2.73 -12.30
C PHE A 359 -11.48 -3.44 -13.34
N ASP A 360 -11.10 -4.67 -13.70
CA ASP A 360 -11.89 -5.55 -14.53
C ASP A 360 -12.14 -6.87 -13.79
N LYS A 361 -13.41 -7.28 -13.74
CA LYS A 361 -13.79 -8.57 -13.19
C LYS A 361 -13.76 -9.68 -14.23
N SER A 362 -13.61 -9.40 -15.52
CA SER A 362 -13.74 -10.41 -16.57
C SER A 362 -12.74 -11.57 -16.38
N LYS A 363 -13.18 -12.80 -16.68
CA LYS A 363 -12.33 -14.00 -16.51
C LYS A 363 -11.07 -13.94 -17.38
N GLY A 364 -11.23 -13.41 -18.59
CA GLY A 364 -10.19 -13.26 -19.60
C GLY A 364 -9.31 -12.03 -19.40
N CYS A 365 -9.52 -11.26 -18.32
CA CYS A 365 -8.66 -10.14 -18.03
C CYS A 365 -7.22 -10.60 -17.85
N ALA A 366 -6.32 -9.97 -18.61
CA ALA A 366 -4.87 -10.19 -18.51
C ALA A 366 -4.29 -9.56 -17.24
N GLU A 367 -5.04 -8.66 -16.60
CA GLU A 367 -4.61 -7.86 -15.46
C GLU A 367 -5.43 -8.19 -14.21
N HIS A 368 -4.83 -8.01 -13.05
CA HIS A 368 -5.53 -8.03 -11.78
C HIS A 368 -5.07 -6.82 -10.94
N ALA A 369 -5.94 -5.82 -10.87
CA ALA A 369 -5.66 -4.61 -10.10
C ALA A 369 -6.06 -4.77 -8.64
N LEU A 370 -5.14 -4.46 -7.74
CA LEU A 370 -5.32 -4.42 -6.30
C LEU A 370 -5.22 -2.98 -5.79
N PHE A 371 -5.92 -2.67 -4.70
CA PHE A 371 -5.91 -1.36 -4.04
C PHE A 371 -5.74 -1.51 -2.52
N PHE A 372 -4.69 -0.91 -1.97
CA PHE A 372 -4.35 -0.92 -0.56
C PHE A 372 -4.42 0.49 0.00
N ASP A 373 -5.19 0.69 1.06
CA ASP A 373 -5.35 1.99 1.74
C ASP A 373 -5.91 1.75 3.15
N ASP A 374 -5.40 2.47 4.15
CA ASP A 374 -5.78 2.30 5.56
C ASP A 374 -7.20 2.83 5.86
N ASN A 375 -7.65 3.82 5.09
CA ASN A 375 -8.92 4.50 5.28
C ASN A 375 -10.09 3.87 4.51
N LEU A 376 -9.89 2.69 3.92
CA LEU A 376 -10.98 1.93 3.31
C LEU A 376 -12.03 1.53 4.35
N LYS A 377 -13.29 1.81 4.03
CA LYS A 377 -14.45 1.37 4.83
C LYS A 377 -15.13 0.14 4.22
N TYR A 378 -15.68 -0.71 5.07
CA TYR A 378 -16.34 -1.95 4.68
C TYR A 378 -17.71 -1.73 4.05
N GLU A 379 -18.31 -0.56 4.28
CA GLU A 379 -19.65 -0.21 3.83
C GLU A 379 -19.63 0.42 2.44
N ASP A 380 -18.76 1.40 2.22
CA ASP A 380 -18.80 2.28 1.06
C ASP A 380 -17.43 2.61 0.47
N PHE A 381 -16.34 1.98 0.91
CA PHE A 381 -14.94 2.28 0.57
C PHE A 381 -14.42 3.63 1.04
N TYR A 382 -15.25 4.67 1.17
CA TYR A 382 -14.93 6.02 1.64
C TYR A 382 -13.87 6.78 0.82
N ILE A 383 -12.61 6.34 0.90
CA ILE A 383 -11.43 6.98 0.30
C ILE A 383 -11.25 6.64 -1.18
N ALA A 384 -11.85 5.54 -1.65
CA ALA A 384 -11.66 5.03 -3.01
C ALA A 384 -12.97 5.04 -3.80
N GLN A 385 -12.86 5.29 -5.10
CA GLN A 385 -13.94 5.20 -6.09
C GLN A 385 -13.69 4.01 -7.03
N PRO A 386 -14.22 2.82 -6.72
CA PRO A 386 -14.05 1.65 -7.58
C PRO A 386 -14.94 1.74 -8.83
N ILE A 387 -14.32 1.60 -10.01
CA ILE A 387 -15.00 1.62 -11.31
C ILE A 387 -14.66 0.35 -12.08
N ASN A 388 -15.68 -0.47 -12.36
CA ASN A 388 -15.53 -1.62 -13.27
C ASN A 388 -15.47 -1.09 -14.70
N VAL A 389 -14.35 -1.32 -15.40
CA VAL A 389 -14.15 -0.82 -16.77
C VAL A 389 -15.16 -1.35 -17.78
N ALA A 390 -15.71 -2.55 -17.54
CA ALA A 390 -16.74 -3.16 -18.39
C ALA A 390 -18.15 -2.63 -18.07
N GLU A 391 -18.37 -2.11 -16.86
CA GLU A 391 -19.67 -1.62 -16.39
C GLU A 391 -19.48 -0.33 -15.56
N PRO A 392 -19.05 0.80 -16.15
CA PRO A 392 -18.57 1.96 -15.39
C PRO A 392 -19.61 2.62 -14.49
N HIS A 393 -20.90 2.50 -14.83
CA HIS A 393 -22.01 3.08 -14.09
C HIS A 393 -22.53 2.17 -12.96
N ARG A 394 -22.03 0.94 -12.85
CA ARG A 394 -22.53 -0.03 -11.87
C ARG A 394 -21.88 0.20 -10.51
N ARG A 395 -22.70 0.31 -9.46
CA ARG A 395 -22.22 0.29 -8.07
C ARG A 395 -21.79 -1.11 -7.66
N HIS A 396 -20.74 -1.21 -6.86
CA HIS A 396 -20.19 -2.48 -6.38
C HIS A 396 -20.44 -2.66 -4.90
N LEU A 397 -20.81 -3.88 -4.51
CA LEU A 397 -20.83 -4.26 -3.11
C LEU A 397 -19.40 -4.28 -2.57
N ALA A 398 -19.16 -3.58 -1.47
CA ALA A 398 -17.85 -3.48 -0.85
C ALA A 398 -17.23 -4.83 -0.50
N LEU A 399 -18.04 -5.72 0.06
CA LEU A 399 -17.61 -7.08 0.39
C LEU A 399 -17.02 -7.84 -0.81
N SER A 400 -17.60 -7.70 -2.00
CA SER A 400 -17.10 -8.39 -3.20
C SER A 400 -15.71 -7.91 -3.60
N LEU A 401 -15.45 -6.60 -3.51
CA LEU A 401 -14.15 -6.04 -3.84
C LEU A 401 -13.13 -6.29 -2.74
N LEU A 402 -13.52 -6.26 -1.46
CA LEU A 402 -12.61 -6.56 -0.34
C LEU A 402 -12.13 -8.03 -0.32
N GLN A 403 -12.86 -8.92 -0.97
CA GLN A 403 -12.45 -10.32 -1.18
C GLN A 403 -11.48 -10.51 -2.34
N SER A 404 -11.38 -9.57 -3.29
CA SER A 404 -10.71 -9.85 -4.58
C SER A 404 -9.84 -8.73 -5.14
N HIS A 405 -10.08 -7.46 -4.81
CA HIS A 405 -9.37 -6.31 -5.40
C HIS A 405 -8.91 -5.28 -4.36
N MET A 406 -9.51 -5.22 -3.17
CA MET A 406 -9.26 -4.14 -2.23
C MET A 406 -8.85 -4.68 -0.86
N CYS A 407 -7.92 -3.99 -0.22
CA CYS A 407 -7.44 -4.31 1.11
C CYS A 407 -7.42 -3.05 1.96
N LYS A 408 -8.24 -3.04 3.02
CA LYS A 408 -8.00 -2.09 4.11
C LYS A 408 -6.65 -2.43 4.73
N ALA A 409 -5.69 -1.53 4.61
CA ALA A 409 -4.37 -1.71 5.21
C ALA A 409 -4.47 -1.47 6.71
N GLU A 410 -3.82 -2.33 7.50
CA GLU A 410 -3.88 -2.29 8.96
C GLU A 410 -2.46 -2.03 9.50
N PRO A 411 -2.11 -0.79 9.88
CA PRO A 411 -0.77 -0.43 10.32
C PRO A 411 -0.23 -1.32 11.45
N LEU A 412 -1.10 -1.67 12.41
CA LEU A 412 -0.75 -2.54 13.53
C LEU A 412 -0.20 -3.89 13.05
N GLU A 413 -0.87 -4.51 12.08
CA GLU A 413 -0.43 -5.79 11.52
C GLU A 413 0.73 -5.61 10.54
N ALA A 414 0.69 -4.58 9.69
CA ALA A 414 1.69 -4.33 8.66
C ALA A 414 3.09 -4.03 9.22
N ILE A 415 3.18 -3.36 10.37
CA ILE A 415 4.46 -3.10 11.06
C ILE A 415 4.98 -4.38 11.74
N ARG A 416 4.09 -5.19 12.32
CA ARG A 416 4.46 -6.37 13.13
C ARG A 416 4.72 -7.64 12.30
N ASP A 417 4.14 -7.74 11.11
CA ASP A 417 4.22 -8.92 10.24
C ASP A 417 4.94 -8.59 8.92
N PRO A 418 6.21 -9.00 8.75
CA PRO A 418 6.96 -8.78 7.52
C PRO A 418 6.30 -9.39 6.27
N GLN A 419 5.40 -10.36 6.42
CA GLN A 419 4.69 -11.00 5.32
C GLN A 419 3.28 -10.43 5.09
N TYR A 420 2.91 -9.36 5.77
CA TYR A 420 1.57 -8.77 5.73
C TYR A 420 1.05 -8.59 4.29
N PHE A 421 1.74 -7.79 3.48
CA PHE A 421 1.28 -7.53 2.11
C PHE A 421 1.33 -8.77 1.21
N VAL A 422 2.30 -9.68 1.40
CA VAL A 422 2.37 -10.94 0.67
C VAL A 422 1.11 -11.77 0.91
N LYS A 423 0.71 -11.93 2.19
CA LYS A 423 -0.51 -12.64 2.59
C LYS A 423 -1.75 -11.99 1.97
N HIS A 424 -1.84 -10.67 1.97
CA HIS A 424 -2.99 -9.96 1.40
C HIS A 424 -3.06 -10.05 -0.13
N VAL A 425 -1.93 -9.97 -0.84
CA VAL A 425 -1.90 -10.20 -2.30
C VAL A 425 -2.39 -11.61 -2.62
N LEU A 426 -1.85 -12.63 -1.95
CA LEU A 426 -2.26 -14.02 -2.16
C LEU A 426 -3.76 -14.23 -1.87
N ARG A 427 -4.26 -13.68 -0.76
CA ARG A 427 -5.68 -13.73 -0.39
C ARG A 427 -6.56 -13.12 -1.48
N LEU A 428 -6.19 -11.97 -2.02
CA LEU A 428 -6.97 -11.27 -3.05
C LEU A 428 -6.93 -11.99 -4.39
N GLU A 429 -5.78 -12.53 -4.80
CA GLU A 429 -5.67 -13.38 -6.00
C GLU A 429 -6.54 -14.63 -5.88
N GLU A 430 -6.50 -15.30 -4.72
CA GLU A 430 -7.33 -16.47 -4.46
C GLU A 430 -8.84 -16.12 -4.53
N GLY A 431 -9.24 -15.02 -3.89
CA GLY A 431 -10.63 -14.56 -3.92
C GLY A 431 -11.11 -14.13 -5.32
N PHE A 432 -10.23 -13.53 -6.12
CA PHE A 432 -10.50 -13.24 -7.53
C PHE A 432 -10.70 -14.53 -8.34
N ASN A 433 -9.80 -15.50 -8.20
CA ASN A 433 -9.89 -16.78 -8.89
C ASN A 433 -11.16 -17.55 -8.50
N LYS A 434 -11.52 -17.58 -7.20
CA LYS A 434 -12.78 -18.14 -6.71
C LYS A 434 -14.00 -17.46 -7.34
N SER A 435 -13.99 -16.12 -7.39
CA SER A 435 -15.05 -15.32 -7.98
C SER A 435 -15.20 -15.56 -9.49
N CYS A 436 -14.09 -15.72 -10.21
CA CYS A 436 -14.07 -16.09 -11.63
C CYS A 436 -14.65 -17.50 -11.85
N ALA A 437 -14.23 -18.47 -11.04
CA ALA A 437 -14.72 -19.84 -11.12
C ALA A 437 -16.23 -19.94 -10.82
N ALA A 438 -16.71 -19.23 -9.79
CA ALA A 438 -18.13 -19.18 -9.44
C ALA A 438 -19.00 -18.61 -10.59
N ARG A 439 -18.55 -17.52 -11.21
CA ARG A 439 -19.25 -16.91 -12.35
C ARG A 439 -19.27 -17.82 -13.57
N GLU A 440 -18.20 -18.55 -13.85
CA GLU A 440 -18.19 -19.52 -14.94
C GLU A 440 -19.13 -20.69 -14.68
N ARG A 441 -19.20 -21.19 -13.43
CA ARG A 441 -20.19 -22.22 -13.07
C ARG A 441 -21.62 -21.71 -13.29
N LEU A 442 -21.92 -20.50 -12.82
CA LEU A 442 -23.23 -19.88 -13.03
C LEU A 442 -23.54 -19.71 -14.52
N ARG A 443 -22.59 -19.21 -15.31
CA ARG A 443 -22.75 -19.06 -16.76
C ARG A 443 -23.08 -20.38 -17.44
N ARG A 444 -22.36 -21.47 -17.11
CA ARG A 444 -22.62 -22.81 -17.66
C ARG A 444 -24.00 -23.32 -17.29
N LEU A 445 -24.43 -23.12 -16.04
CA LEU A 445 -25.76 -23.50 -15.58
C LEU A 445 -26.86 -22.74 -16.34
N LEU A 446 -26.70 -21.42 -16.51
CA LEU A 446 -27.65 -20.59 -17.26
C LEU A 446 -27.74 -21.01 -18.74
N VAL A 447 -26.59 -21.27 -19.39
CA VAL A 447 -26.56 -21.77 -20.77
C VAL A 447 -27.23 -23.16 -20.87
N ALA A 448 -26.94 -24.07 -19.95
CA ALA A 448 -27.56 -25.39 -19.93
C ALA A 448 -29.08 -25.33 -19.71
N ALA A 449 -29.53 -24.46 -18.80
CA ALA A 449 -30.96 -24.22 -18.56
C ALA A 449 -31.65 -23.64 -19.79
N ALA A 450 -31.00 -22.68 -20.48
CA ALA A 450 -31.52 -22.08 -21.70
C ALA A 450 -31.64 -23.09 -22.85
N ILE A 451 -30.68 -24.00 -23.00
CA ILE A 451 -30.69 -25.04 -24.06
C ILE A 451 -31.71 -26.15 -23.75
N THR A 452 -31.76 -26.61 -22.50
CA THR A 452 -32.52 -27.82 -22.15
C THR A 452 -33.94 -27.53 -21.67
N GLY A 453 -34.28 -26.27 -21.39
CA GLY A 453 -35.52 -25.88 -20.71
C GLY A 453 -35.65 -26.45 -19.29
N LYS A 454 -34.60 -27.11 -18.76
CA LYS A 454 -34.61 -27.83 -17.49
C LYS A 454 -33.46 -27.34 -16.62
N TRP A 455 -33.79 -26.96 -15.39
CA TRP A 455 -32.81 -26.66 -14.36
C TRP A 455 -32.29 -27.97 -13.78
N ARG A 456 -31.14 -28.46 -14.25
CA ARG A 456 -30.43 -29.57 -13.59
C ARG A 456 -29.36 -29.00 -12.67
N CYS A 457 -29.75 -28.62 -11.46
CA CYS A 457 -28.78 -28.34 -10.41
C CYS A 457 -28.44 -29.67 -9.72
N ALA A 458 -27.35 -30.32 -10.14
CA ALA A 458 -26.72 -31.29 -9.25
C ALA A 458 -26.12 -30.47 -8.11
N ALA A 459 -26.89 -30.28 -7.03
CA ALA A 459 -26.39 -29.69 -5.81
C ALA A 459 -25.28 -30.61 -5.29
N GLN A 460 -24.03 -30.32 -5.66
CA GLN A 460 -22.92 -30.76 -4.84
C GLN A 460 -23.22 -30.19 -3.45
N LYS A 461 -23.44 -31.06 -2.47
CA LYS A 461 -23.38 -30.68 -1.05
C LYS A 461 -21.97 -30.13 -0.83
N ILE A 462 -21.82 -28.82 -1.00
CA ILE A 462 -20.64 -28.12 -0.54
C ILE A 462 -20.78 -28.16 0.98
N SER A 463 -19.91 -28.96 1.64
CA SER A 463 -19.76 -28.91 3.09
C SER A 463 -19.61 -27.44 3.48
N SER A 464 -20.58 -26.89 4.23
CA SER A 464 -20.66 -25.51 4.72
C SER A 464 -19.71 -24.53 4.00
N TYR A 465 -20.18 -23.89 2.92
CA TYR A 465 -19.44 -22.76 2.36
C TYR A 465 -19.50 -21.60 3.36
N ASP A 466 -18.50 -21.52 4.23
CA ASP A 466 -18.25 -20.35 5.07
C ASP A 466 -17.17 -19.48 4.39
N PRO A 467 -17.57 -18.44 3.62
CA PRO A 467 -16.62 -17.52 2.99
C PRO A 467 -15.78 -16.73 4.00
N TRP A 468 -16.10 -16.83 5.30
CA TRP A 468 -15.43 -16.14 6.39
C TRP A 468 -14.56 -17.06 7.24
N ARG A 469 -14.44 -18.35 6.94
CA ARG A 469 -13.65 -19.30 7.75
C ARG A 469 -12.21 -18.83 7.99
N THR A 470 -11.62 -18.14 7.01
CA THR A 470 -10.25 -17.61 7.09
C THR A 470 -10.18 -16.16 7.56
N LEU A 471 -11.31 -15.46 7.66
CA LEU A 471 -11.42 -14.10 8.18
C LEU A 471 -11.85 -14.10 9.66
N ARG A 472 -12.47 -15.19 10.13
CA ARG A 472 -12.60 -15.54 11.54
C ARG A 472 -11.27 -16.17 11.97
N LYS A 473 -10.38 -15.42 12.63
CA LYS A 473 -9.34 -16.08 13.42
C LYS A 473 -10.09 -16.88 14.50
N SER A 474 -9.82 -18.19 14.54
CA SER A 474 -10.34 -19.14 15.51
C SER A 474 -10.26 -18.56 16.92
N ALA A 475 -11.34 -18.73 17.67
CA ALA A 475 -11.36 -18.52 19.11
C ALA A 475 -10.08 -19.09 19.72
N CYS A 476 -9.45 -18.29 20.58
CA CYS A 476 -8.31 -18.66 21.39
C CYS A 476 -8.51 -20.09 21.91
N THR A 477 -7.56 -20.97 21.64
CA THR A 477 -7.53 -22.34 22.17
C THR A 477 -7.31 -22.28 23.68
N SER A 478 -8.40 -22.12 24.42
CA SER A 478 -8.47 -22.49 25.84
C SER A 478 -9.75 -23.29 26.05
N GLN A 479 -9.54 -24.60 26.20
CA GLN A 479 -10.41 -25.60 26.82
C GLN A 479 -11.85 -25.15 27.15
N HIS A 480 -12.83 -25.51 26.33
CA HIS A 480 -14.15 -25.93 26.80
C HIS A 480 -14.82 -26.80 25.73
N LYS A 481 -14.69 -28.12 25.89
CA LYS A 481 -15.55 -29.11 25.22
C LYS A 481 -16.93 -28.98 25.84
N GLY A 482 -17.91 -28.50 25.07
CA GLY A 482 -19.31 -28.44 25.52
C GLY A 482 -20.25 -27.58 24.68
N LEU A 483 -19.74 -26.71 23.80
CA LEU A 483 -20.57 -25.80 23.01
C LEU A 483 -20.82 -26.25 21.55
N ALA A 484 -20.16 -27.33 21.10
CA ALA A 484 -20.25 -27.78 19.72
C ALA A 484 -21.54 -28.54 19.37
N GLU A 485 -22.30 -29.02 20.37
CA GLU A 485 -23.52 -29.82 20.13
C GLU A 485 -24.79 -28.96 20.03
N ILE A 486 -24.76 -27.69 20.47
CA ILE A 486 -25.94 -26.81 20.46
C ILE A 486 -26.07 -26.07 19.12
N GLU A 487 -24.96 -25.73 18.45
CA GLU A 487 -25.01 -25.02 17.16
C GLU A 487 -25.49 -25.90 15.98
N GLU A 488 -25.42 -27.23 16.09
CA GLU A 488 -25.81 -28.13 14.98
C GLU A 488 -27.34 -28.34 14.89
N GLU A 489 -28.09 -28.08 15.97
CA GLU A 489 -29.54 -28.25 16.02
C GLU A 489 -30.29 -27.00 15.51
N GLU A 490 -29.78 -25.79 15.79
CA GLU A 490 -30.37 -24.53 15.29
C GLU A 490 -30.14 -24.33 13.79
N LEU A 491 -29.04 -24.86 13.22
CA LEU A 491 -28.74 -24.79 11.79
C LEU A 491 -29.59 -25.73 10.92
N ARG A 492 -30.36 -26.65 11.51
CA ARG A 492 -31.34 -27.50 10.79
C ARG A 492 -32.75 -26.90 10.74
N ALA A 493 -33.01 -25.84 11.50
CA ALA A 493 -34.32 -25.18 11.58
C ALA A 493 -34.49 -24.01 10.58
N PHE A 494 -33.45 -23.71 9.78
CA PHE A 494 -33.44 -22.70 8.72
C PHE A 494 -33.13 -23.36 7.37
#